data_AF-A0A353JA15-F1
#
_entry.id   AF-A0A353JA15-F1
#
_cell.length_a   1.000
_cell.length_b   1.000
_cell.length_c   1.000
_cell.angle_alpha   90.00
_cell.angle_beta   90.00
_cell.angle_gamma   90.00
#
_symmetry.space_group_name_H-M   'P 1'
#
loop_
_entity.id
_entity.type
_entity.pdbx_description
1 polymer ?
#
loop_
_entity_poly.entity_id
_entity_poly.type
_entity_poly.pdbx_seq_one_letter_code
_entity_poly.pdbx_strand_id
1 'polypeptide(L)'
;MIKSILLGLTILFGALAKIDFNYKNTNDKSDIQLYSTNEEDIEISSNVNNPDIPIDTSSSSNLVTYNLKDCIYENRNLGDLRHLLAQYINNEIDFTKELSHQKNIQNNYNNGIIGDKDDRQLVSMSNFYPYSAIGQMSIVHDLREYDIENNVYFPEKNYIGTCFMIGSNIALTNGHCVFGEITSDLNGEKNTRFADSITVNFGNGSNGNITKKVWKSTIPKIYFETKSYLYDWAILEFEEDVGKDVGWFDLEYQYSVLGDTVYTCGYPADFKNSNDVLMMCETSGIILGFEGENVYKTTLDIQGGQSGSPILIKKDGAFSAIGILGYSHLHDYSGGPFINLLIKATQISFAREYENRINWIEPKDYSFDDAYPIDERTMNNYCLSTIGSFSFQTKRFRTGYIQNEYIVMSPIKTGINEAFIEYKFDFNISRIEVALSHWRELSNELLSTSTGKAELQIKVGNEWIIYKDLLSDEINLSRDREKPNYYRFYFEDNIKEFRFYASIFEPINVERNKGRICIGNMAIFR
;
A
#
# COMPACT_ATOMS: atom_id res chain seq x y z
N MET A 1 -28.58 5.95 22.48
CA MET A 1 -27.52 5.96 21.45
C MET A 1 -26.08 5.98 21.99
N ILE A 2 -25.84 6.18 23.30
CA ILE A 2 -24.49 6.09 23.92
C ILE A 2 -24.27 4.80 24.75
N LYS A 3 -25.30 3.94 24.88
CA LYS A 3 -25.19 2.63 25.57
C LYS A 3 -24.88 1.44 24.65
N SER A 4 -24.88 1.61 23.33
CA SER A 4 -24.58 0.53 22.37
C SER A 4 -23.12 0.50 21.92
N ILE A 5 -22.31 1.50 22.31
CA ILE A 5 -20.86 1.56 22.01
C ILE A 5 -20.03 0.91 23.12
N LEU A 6 -20.60 0.71 24.31
CA LEU A 6 -19.88 0.09 25.43
C LEU A 6 -19.98 -1.46 25.48
N LEU A 7 -20.85 -2.07 24.67
CA LEU A 7 -21.00 -3.53 24.60
C LEU A 7 -20.14 -4.19 23.51
N GLY A 8 -19.66 -3.41 22.53
CA GLY A 8 -18.75 -3.88 21.48
C GLY A 8 -17.28 -3.95 21.90
N LEU A 9 -16.91 -3.35 23.05
CA LEU A 9 -15.53 -3.34 23.55
C LEU A 9 -15.24 -4.43 24.59
N THR A 10 -16.23 -5.22 25.02
CA THR A 10 -16.05 -6.31 26.00
C THR A 10 -15.95 -7.70 25.36
N ILE A 11 -16.24 -7.84 24.07
CA ILE A 11 -16.16 -9.15 23.38
C ILE A 11 -14.78 -9.39 22.74
N LEU A 12 -13.90 -8.39 22.69
CA LEU A 12 -12.54 -8.54 22.13
C LEU A 12 -11.45 -8.95 23.16
N PHE A 13 -11.82 -9.18 24.43
CA PHE A 13 -10.91 -9.69 25.48
C PHE A 13 -11.38 -11.00 26.13
N GLY A 14 -12.24 -11.77 25.43
CA GLY A 14 -12.84 -13.01 25.94
C GLY A 14 -12.11 -14.31 25.59
N ALA A 15 -10.90 -14.27 25.02
CA ALA A 15 -10.13 -15.47 24.67
C ALA A 15 -8.67 -15.37 25.15
N LEU A 16 -8.49 -15.09 26.45
CA LEU A 16 -7.23 -15.34 27.15
C LEU A 16 -7.56 -16.14 28.41
N ALA A 17 -6.84 -17.23 28.60
CA ALA A 17 -7.06 -18.25 29.61
C ALA A 17 -7.20 -17.68 31.03
N LYS A 18 -8.09 -18.28 31.82
CA LYS A 18 -8.14 -18.14 33.28
C LYS A 18 -6.76 -18.44 33.85
N ILE A 19 -6.10 -17.43 34.40
CA ILE A 19 -4.98 -17.58 35.32
C ILE A 19 -5.40 -16.89 36.62
N ASP A 20 -5.71 -17.69 37.66
CA ASP A 20 -5.98 -17.20 39.00
C ASP A 20 -4.66 -16.76 39.66
N PHE A 21 -4.49 -15.46 39.91
CA PHE A 21 -3.35 -14.93 40.66
C PHE A 21 -3.72 -14.77 42.14
N ASN A 22 -3.10 -15.57 43.01
CA ASN A 22 -3.09 -15.31 44.45
C ASN A 22 -1.98 -14.30 44.78
N TYR A 23 -2.38 -13.12 45.24
CA TYR A 23 -1.48 -12.03 45.63
C TYR A 23 -0.87 -12.31 47.02
N LYS A 24 0.46 -12.45 47.09
CA LYS A 24 1.20 -12.32 48.35
C LYS A 24 2.12 -11.11 48.27
N ASN A 25 1.86 -10.17 49.16
CA ASN A 25 2.51 -8.87 49.22
C ASN A 25 3.87 -9.00 49.94
N THR A 26 4.98 -8.81 49.23
CA THR A 26 6.28 -8.57 49.85
C THR A 26 7.00 -7.46 49.10
N ASN A 27 7.23 -6.36 49.81
CA ASN A 27 8.12 -5.27 49.42
C ASN A 27 9.55 -5.81 49.29
N ASP A 28 10.15 -5.79 48.10
CA ASP A 28 11.53 -5.34 47.92
C ASP A 28 11.96 -5.30 46.43
N LYS A 29 12.88 -4.38 46.14
CA LYS A 29 13.50 -4.14 44.83
C LYS A 29 14.46 -5.27 44.46
N SER A 30 14.32 -5.85 43.26
CA SER A 30 15.36 -6.25 42.28
C SER A 30 14.87 -7.42 41.42
N ASP A 31 15.14 -7.33 40.12
CA ASP A 31 15.19 -8.38 39.08
C ASP A 31 14.13 -9.50 39.11
N ILE A 32 13.16 -9.41 38.19
CA ILE A 32 12.26 -10.52 37.87
C ILE A 32 12.81 -11.26 36.64
N GLN A 33 13.47 -12.39 36.90
CA GLN A 33 13.65 -13.47 35.93
C GLN A 33 12.38 -14.34 35.94
N LEU A 34 11.81 -14.59 34.77
CA LEU A 34 10.70 -15.55 34.60
C LEU A 34 11.28 -16.93 34.29
N TYR A 35 11.18 -17.85 35.25
CA TYR A 35 11.32 -19.28 35.02
C TYR A 35 9.92 -19.90 34.84
N SER A 36 9.77 -20.69 33.78
CA SER A 36 8.62 -21.55 33.55
C SER A 36 8.97 -22.95 34.05
N THR A 37 8.34 -23.37 35.15
CA THR A 37 8.31 -24.76 35.59
C THR A 37 6.99 -25.39 35.16
N ASN A 38 7.07 -26.40 34.30
CA ASN A 38 6.28 -27.64 34.40
C ASN A 38 6.86 -28.64 33.39
N GLU A 39 7.73 -29.50 33.90
CA GLU A 39 8.05 -30.80 33.34
C GLU A 39 6.84 -31.72 33.58
N GLU A 40 6.27 -32.27 32.52
CA GLU A 40 5.78 -33.65 32.54
C GLU A 40 6.39 -34.36 31.34
N ASP A 41 7.21 -35.35 31.65
CA ASP A 41 7.98 -36.17 30.74
C ASP A 41 7.07 -36.98 29.79
N ILE A 42 7.28 -36.81 28.49
CA ILE A 42 7.05 -37.87 27.50
C ILE A 42 8.38 -38.08 26.78
N GLU A 43 9.10 -39.14 27.16
CA GLU A 43 10.21 -39.67 26.37
C GLU A 43 9.69 -40.12 25.00
N ILE A 44 10.12 -39.45 23.93
CA ILE A 44 10.18 -40.05 22.60
C ILE A 44 11.63 -39.96 22.12
N SER A 45 12.19 -41.14 21.91
CA SER A 45 13.54 -41.43 21.48
C SER A 45 13.96 -40.65 20.23
N SER A 46 15.19 -40.16 20.28
CA SER A 46 15.97 -39.64 19.16
C SER A 46 16.08 -40.62 18.00
N ASN A 47 15.66 -40.19 16.81
CA ASN A 47 16.40 -40.26 15.54
C ASN A 47 15.44 -40.06 14.38
N VAL A 48 15.65 -38.98 13.62
CA VAL A 48 15.68 -38.88 12.14
C VAL A 48 15.73 -37.38 11.83
N ASN A 49 16.85 -36.92 11.27
CA ASN A 49 16.98 -35.59 10.70
C ASN A 49 16.06 -35.49 9.46
N ASN A 50 15.09 -34.58 9.47
CA ASN A 50 14.23 -34.25 8.34
C ASN A 50 14.38 -32.74 8.04
N PRO A 51 14.48 -32.28 6.77
CA PRO A 51 14.54 -30.86 6.47
C PRO A 51 13.11 -30.30 6.39
N ASP A 52 12.69 -29.56 7.42
CA ASP A 52 11.41 -28.85 7.43
C ASP A 52 11.51 -27.53 6.66
N ILE A 53 10.62 -27.33 5.69
CA ILE A 53 10.33 -26.02 5.08
C ILE A 53 9.68 -25.15 6.17
N PRO A 54 10.19 -23.95 6.48
CA PRO A 54 9.66 -23.17 7.59
C PRO A 54 8.37 -22.46 7.19
N ILE A 55 7.22 -23.07 7.53
CA ILE A 55 5.95 -22.35 7.64
C ILE A 55 5.93 -21.71 9.03
N ASP A 56 6.05 -20.38 9.11
CA ASP A 56 5.85 -19.66 10.38
C ASP A 56 4.36 -19.64 10.74
N THR A 57 3.93 -20.66 11.46
CA THR A 57 2.63 -20.70 12.13
C THR A 57 2.77 -20.31 13.60
N SER A 58 3.32 -19.13 13.90
CA SER A 58 3.21 -18.59 15.26
C SER A 58 1.72 -18.44 15.65
N SER A 59 1.34 -19.07 16.75
CA SER A 59 -0.04 -19.38 17.18
C SER A 59 -0.89 -18.18 17.63
N SER A 60 -0.65 -17.00 17.08
CA SER A 60 -1.39 -15.75 17.35
C SER A 60 -1.62 -14.86 16.11
N SER A 61 -1.16 -15.24 14.92
CA SER A 61 -1.33 -14.43 13.71
C SER A 61 -2.65 -14.71 12.96
N ASN A 62 -3.33 -13.65 12.52
CA ASN A 62 -4.52 -13.74 11.64
C ASN A 62 -4.17 -13.94 10.16
N LEU A 63 -2.89 -14.13 9.84
CA LEU A 63 -2.32 -14.17 8.49
C LEU A 63 -1.45 -15.41 8.32
N VAL A 64 -1.42 -15.96 7.11
CA VAL A 64 -0.53 -17.05 6.71
C VAL A 64 0.39 -16.53 5.62
N THR A 65 1.70 -16.61 5.84
CA THR A 65 2.73 -16.10 4.92
C THR A 65 3.54 -17.25 4.33
N TYR A 66 3.78 -17.20 3.02
CA TYR A 66 4.56 -18.19 2.29
C TYR A 66 5.73 -17.54 1.55
N ASN A 67 6.92 -18.12 1.67
CA ASN A 67 8.14 -17.64 1.04
C ASN A 67 8.42 -18.41 -0.27
N LEU A 68 8.33 -17.71 -1.40
CA LEU A 68 8.48 -18.33 -2.73
C LEU A 68 9.94 -18.63 -3.08
N LYS A 69 10.92 -18.06 -2.36
CA LYS A 69 12.36 -18.32 -2.62
C LYS A 69 12.82 -19.69 -2.16
N ASP A 70 12.21 -20.23 -1.11
CA ASP A 70 12.65 -21.48 -0.50
C ASP A 70 12.30 -22.70 -1.39
N CYS A 71 11.44 -22.51 -2.40
CA CYS A 71 11.11 -23.54 -3.39
C CYS A 71 12.19 -23.76 -4.47
N ILE A 72 13.18 -22.87 -4.58
CA ILE A 72 14.21 -22.95 -5.64
C ILE A 72 15.32 -23.97 -5.29
N TYR A 73 15.37 -24.47 -4.06
CA TYR A 73 16.37 -25.44 -3.60
C TYR A 73 15.73 -26.60 -2.83
N GLU A 74 15.31 -27.65 -3.53
CA GLU A 74 15.51 -29.07 -3.13
C GLU A 74 14.81 -30.03 -4.11
N ASN A 75 15.50 -30.30 -5.23
CA ASN A 75 15.27 -31.55 -5.95
C ASN A 75 15.82 -32.71 -5.09
N ARG A 76 14.98 -33.38 -4.28
CA ARG A 76 15.12 -34.81 -3.91
C ARG A 76 13.94 -35.32 -3.07
N ASN A 77 13.21 -36.29 -3.63
CA ASN A 77 12.40 -37.32 -2.95
C ASN A 77 11.34 -36.87 -1.91
N LEU A 78 10.38 -36.02 -2.29
CA LEU A 78 9.20 -35.70 -1.47
C LEU A 78 8.03 -36.72 -1.56
N GLY A 79 8.14 -37.74 -2.41
CA GLY A 79 7.05 -38.70 -2.68
C GLY A 79 6.65 -39.57 -1.48
N ASP A 80 7.59 -39.93 -0.62
CA ASP A 80 7.35 -40.92 0.45
C ASP A 80 6.81 -40.31 1.76
N LEU A 81 6.98 -38.99 1.97
CA LEU A 81 6.58 -38.30 3.21
C LEU A 81 5.08 -37.95 3.26
N ARG A 82 4.43 -37.80 2.10
CA ARG A 82 3.02 -37.39 2.03
C ARG A 82 2.03 -38.52 2.33
N HIS A 83 2.43 -39.76 2.04
CA HIS A 83 1.56 -40.92 2.28
C HIS A 83 1.34 -41.20 3.78
N LEU A 84 2.26 -40.77 4.64
CA LEU A 84 2.18 -40.88 6.10
C LEU A 84 1.35 -39.74 6.75
N LEU A 85 1.36 -38.54 6.17
CA LEU A 85 0.60 -37.39 6.70
C LEU A 85 -0.91 -37.50 6.39
N ALA A 86 -1.25 -38.02 5.20
CA ALA A 86 -2.63 -38.23 4.78
C ALA A 86 -3.36 -39.31 5.62
N GLN A 87 -2.64 -40.28 6.19
CA GLN A 87 -3.22 -41.27 7.10
C GLN A 87 -3.53 -40.71 8.50
N TYR A 88 -2.91 -39.59 8.90
CA TYR A 88 -3.13 -39.00 10.23
C TYR A 88 -4.32 -38.02 10.28
N ILE A 89 -4.67 -37.40 9.14
CA ILE A 89 -5.74 -36.40 9.05
C ILE A 89 -7.13 -37.04 8.81
N ASN A 90 -7.19 -38.28 8.31
CA ASN A 90 -8.46 -38.96 7.97
C ASN A 90 -9.29 -39.47 9.16
N ASN A 91 -8.99 -39.09 10.40
CA ASN A 91 -9.68 -39.64 11.58
C ASN A 91 -10.67 -38.71 12.30
N GLU A 92 -10.93 -37.47 11.84
CA GLU A 92 -12.05 -36.71 12.40
C GLU A 92 -12.77 -35.83 11.36
N ILE A 93 -14.10 -36.08 11.29
CA ILE A 93 -15.18 -35.19 10.84
C ILE A 93 -15.65 -35.34 9.37
N ASP A 94 -16.77 -36.07 9.24
CA ASP A 94 -17.64 -36.17 8.07
C ASP A 94 -18.61 -34.97 8.02
N PHE A 95 -18.42 -34.08 7.04
CA PHE A 95 -19.39 -33.06 6.65
C PHE A 95 -19.64 -33.13 5.14
N THR A 96 -20.30 -34.19 4.69
CA THR A 96 -20.79 -34.28 3.31
C THR A 96 -22.32 -34.27 3.25
N LYS A 97 -22.94 -33.10 3.00
CA LYS A 97 -24.27 -33.07 2.37
C LYS A 97 -24.79 -31.79 1.68
N GLU A 98 -23.99 -30.75 1.42
CA GLU A 98 -24.50 -29.55 0.69
C GLU A 98 -23.73 -29.13 -0.58
N LEU A 99 -22.63 -29.80 -0.97
CA LEU A 99 -21.86 -29.40 -2.16
C LEU A 99 -22.21 -30.12 -3.48
N SER A 100 -23.22 -30.98 -3.52
CA SER A 100 -23.52 -31.80 -4.71
C SER A 100 -24.44 -31.14 -5.75
N HIS A 101 -24.73 -29.84 -5.68
CA HIS A 101 -25.64 -29.18 -6.64
C HIS A 101 -24.98 -28.23 -7.65
N GLN A 102 -23.66 -28.19 -7.79
CA GLN A 102 -22.98 -27.30 -8.75
C GLN A 102 -21.99 -27.97 -9.72
N LYS A 103 -21.99 -29.30 -9.82
CA LYS A 103 -21.25 -30.00 -10.89
C LYS A 103 -22.21 -30.39 -12.00
N ASN A 104 -22.39 -29.47 -12.96
CA ASN A 104 -22.53 -29.74 -14.39
C ASN A 104 -22.99 -28.45 -15.08
N ILE A 105 -22.06 -27.71 -15.68
CA ILE A 105 -22.14 -27.09 -17.02
C ILE A 105 -20.71 -26.59 -17.33
N GLN A 106 -19.92 -27.43 -17.98
CA GLN A 106 -18.92 -26.95 -18.93
C GLN A 106 -19.70 -26.66 -20.22
N ASN A 107 -19.73 -25.41 -20.67
CA ASN A 107 -19.85 -25.01 -22.08
C ASN A 107 -19.73 -23.48 -22.22
N ASN A 108 -18.66 -23.04 -22.89
CA ASN A 108 -18.39 -21.73 -23.49
C ASN A 108 -19.52 -20.67 -23.46
N TYR A 109 -19.54 -19.75 -22.48
CA TYR A 109 -20.12 -18.40 -22.60
C TYR A 109 -19.51 -17.44 -21.57
N ASN A 110 -19.54 -16.13 -21.89
CA ASN A 110 -18.95 -14.99 -21.18
C ASN A 110 -19.47 -14.80 -19.74
N ASN A 111 -19.06 -15.64 -18.78
CA ASN A 111 -19.63 -15.69 -17.42
C ASN A 111 -19.45 -14.43 -16.54
N GLY A 112 -18.91 -13.32 -17.03
CA GLY A 112 -18.77 -12.07 -16.28
C GLY A 112 -19.17 -10.79 -17.03
N ILE A 113 -19.76 -10.89 -18.22
CA ILE A 113 -20.31 -9.74 -18.95
C ILE A 113 -21.75 -9.51 -18.51
N ILE A 114 -22.06 -8.31 -18.04
CA ILE A 114 -23.33 -7.95 -17.40
C ILE A 114 -24.20 -7.23 -18.42
N GLY A 115 -25.31 -7.87 -18.77
CA GLY A 115 -26.21 -7.40 -19.82
C GLY A 115 -25.77 -7.82 -21.23
N ASP A 116 -26.33 -7.15 -22.24
CA ASP A 116 -26.20 -7.55 -23.65
C ASP A 116 -24.99 -6.95 -24.37
N LYS A 117 -24.18 -6.13 -23.68
CA LYS A 117 -23.03 -5.42 -24.24
C LYS A 117 -21.82 -5.62 -23.35
N ASP A 118 -20.67 -5.75 -23.99
CA ASP A 118 -19.37 -5.74 -23.35
C ASP A 118 -18.81 -4.32 -23.45
N ASP A 119 -18.77 -3.62 -22.32
CA ASP A 119 -18.35 -2.22 -22.23
C ASP A 119 -16.84 -2.09 -21.93
N ARG A 120 -16.08 -3.20 -21.92
CA ARG A 120 -14.62 -3.19 -21.71
C ARG A 120 -13.88 -2.53 -22.89
N GLN A 121 -12.86 -1.75 -22.57
CA GLN A 121 -12.05 -1.02 -23.54
C GLN A 121 -10.57 -1.30 -23.32
N LEU A 122 -9.81 -1.39 -24.42
CA LEU A 122 -8.35 -1.56 -24.36
C LEU A 122 -7.69 -0.30 -23.78
N VAL A 123 -6.75 -0.50 -22.86
CA VAL A 123 -5.88 0.56 -22.39
C VAL A 123 -4.70 0.70 -23.36
N SER A 124 -4.57 1.86 -24.00
CA SER A 124 -3.55 2.10 -25.03
C SER A 124 -2.17 2.47 -24.49
N MET A 125 -2.09 2.96 -23.24
CA MET A 125 -0.88 3.46 -22.60
C MET A 125 -0.75 2.90 -21.18
N SER A 126 -0.62 1.57 -21.08
CA SER A 126 -0.59 0.87 -19.79
C SER A 126 0.70 1.11 -18.98
N ASN A 127 1.73 1.71 -19.56
CA ASN A 127 2.99 2.06 -18.91
C ASN A 127 2.97 3.41 -18.16
N PHE A 128 1.83 4.11 -18.11
CA PHE A 128 1.67 5.35 -17.34
C PHE A 128 0.69 5.16 -16.17
N TYR A 129 0.93 5.88 -15.08
CA TYR A 129 0.01 5.91 -13.95
C TYR A 129 -1.37 6.45 -14.39
N PRO A 130 -2.49 5.84 -13.98
CA PRO A 130 -2.65 4.80 -12.95
C PRO A 130 -2.40 3.36 -13.41
N TYR A 131 -2.34 3.11 -14.71
CA TYR A 131 -2.28 1.76 -15.29
C TYR A 131 -0.96 1.06 -15.04
N SER A 132 0.16 1.80 -14.99
CA SER A 132 1.48 1.25 -14.69
C SER A 132 1.49 0.49 -13.36
N ALA A 133 0.71 0.92 -12.38
CA ALA A 133 0.61 0.30 -11.06
C ALA A 133 -0.16 -1.04 -11.06
N ILE A 134 -0.71 -1.47 -12.21
CA ILE A 134 -1.52 -2.69 -12.37
C ILE A 134 -0.72 -3.73 -13.15
N GLY A 135 -0.54 -4.92 -12.55
CA GLY A 135 0.32 -5.98 -13.04
C GLY A 135 -0.42 -7.21 -13.52
N GLN A 136 0.01 -7.75 -14.66
CA GLN A 136 -0.40 -9.07 -15.13
C GLN A 136 0.42 -10.13 -14.39
N MET A 137 -0.26 -11.06 -13.71
CA MET A 137 0.39 -12.15 -12.99
C MET A 137 0.48 -13.40 -13.87
N SER A 138 1.66 -14.02 -13.87
CA SER A 138 1.88 -15.39 -14.31
C SER A 138 2.17 -16.24 -13.07
N ILE A 139 1.29 -17.20 -12.80
CA ILE A 139 1.26 -18.00 -11.57
C ILE A 139 1.55 -19.45 -11.95
N VAL A 140 2.58 -20.02 -11.34
CA VAL A 140 3.05 -21.37 -11.65
C VAL A 140 2.81 -22.29 -10.45
N HIS A 141 2.15 -23.41 -10.70
CA HIS A 141 2.13 -24.55 -9.80
C HIS A 141 2.90 -25.72 -10.42
N ASP A 142 4.01 -26.06 -9.78
CA ASP A 142 4.87 -27.16 -10.17
C ASP A 142 4.32 -28.47 -9.59
N LEU A 143 3.68 -29.23 -10.47
CA LEU A 143 3.04 -30.50 -10.17
C LEU A 143 3.95 -31.69 -10.48
N ARG A 144 5.29 -31.56 -10.43
CA ARG A 144 6.24 -32.69 -10.64
C ARG A 144 6.14 -33.85 -9.63
N GLU A 145 4.96 -34.14 -9.11
CA GLU A 145 4.55 -35.43 -8.61
C GLU A 145 4.58 -36.44 -9.77
N TYR A 146 5.28 -37.55 -9.54
CA TYR A 146 5.41 -38.64 -10.49
C TYR A 146 4.26 -39.61 -10.23
N ASP A 147 3.39 -39.77 -11.23
CA ASP A 147 2.37 -40.81 -11.20
C ASP A 147 3.05 -42.17 -11.37
N ILE A 148 3.20 -42.90 -10.25
CA ILE A 148 3.87 -44.20 -10.21
C ILE A 148 3.10 -45.23 -11.04
N GLU A 149 1.76 -45.14 -11.08
CA GLU A 149 0.91 -46.10 -11.80
C GLU A 149 1.00 -45.89 -13.31
N ASN A 150 1.09 -44.62 -13.75
CA ASN A 150 1.09 -44.28 -15.18
C ASN A 150 2.49 -43.94 -15.74
N ASN A 151 3.53 -43.87 -14.89
CA ASN A 151 4.91 -43.53 -15.27
C ASN A 151 5.02 -42.18 -16.01
N VAL A 152 4.29 -41.16 -15.53
CA VAL A 152 4.24 -39.82 -16.14
C VAL A 152 4.37 -38.75 -15.04
N TYR A 153 5.07 -37.65 -15.35
CA TYR A 153 5.06 -36.45 -14.51
C TYR A 153 3.84 -35.61 -14.84
N PHE A 154 3.10 -35.11 -13.83
CA PHE A 154 2.04 -34.16 -14.11
C PHE A 154 2.63 -32.87 -14.67
N PRO A 155 2.00 -32.28 -15.71
CA PRO A 155 2.49 -31.06 -16.30
C PRO A 155 2.36 -29.89 -15.31
N GLU A 156 3.29 -28.94 -15.42
CA GLU A 156 3.18 -27.63 -14.78
C GLU A 156 1.83 -26.97 -15.11
N LYS A 157 1.14 -26.44 -14.10
CA LYS A 157 -0.09 -25.67 -14.31
C LYS A 157 0.21 -24.19 -14.21
N ASN A 158 -0.13 -23.49 -15.28
CA ASN A 158 0.03 -22.04 -15.41
C ASN A 158 -1.34 -21.37 -15.33
N TYR A 159 -1.46 -20.42 -14.41
CA TYR A 159 -2.62 -19.55 -14.28
C TYR A 159 -2.22 -18.10 -14.51
N ILE A 160 -3.22 -17.29 -14.84
CA ILE A 160 -3.07 -15.85 -14.96
C ILE A 160 -3.96 -15.14 -13.96
N GLY A 161 -3.55 -13.95 -13.56
CA GLY A 161 -4.31 -13.07 -12.69
C GLY A 161 -3.89 -11.63 -12.88
N THR A 162 -4.45 -10.77 -12.04
CA THR A 162 -4.12 -9.34 -11.97
C THR A 162 -3.75 -8.99 -10.53
N CYS A 163 -2.84 -8.04 -10.36
CA CYS A 163 -2.59 -7.40 -9.07
C CYS A 163 -2.41 -5.89 -9.25
N PHE A 164 -2.43 -5.14 -8.16
CA PHE A 164 -2.16 -3.70 -8.19
C PHE A 164 -1.33 -3.25 -6.99
N MET A 165 -0.42 -2.31 -7.23
CA MET A 165 0.47 -1.78 -6.20
C MET A 165 -0.29 -0.93 -5.19
N ILE A 166 0.06 -1.12 -3.91
CA ILE A 166 -0.50 -0.40 -2.77
C ILE A 166 0.59 0.17 -1.85
N GLY A 167 1.83 0.24 -2.35
CA GLY A 167 3.00 0.83 -1.72
C GLY A 167 4.27 0.33 -2.42
N SER A 168 5.45 0.83 -2.05
CA SER A 168 6.73 0.57 -2.74
C SER A 168 6.95 -0.87 -3.14
N ASN A 169 6.70 -1.81 -2.24
CA ASN A 169 7.12 -3.17 -2.43
C ASN A 169 5.97 -4.16 -2.19
N ILE A 170 4.72 -3.68 -2.19
CA ILE A 170 3.56 -4.54 -1.96
C ILE A 170 2.43 -4.28 -2.94
N ALA A 171 1.78 -5.37 -3.36
CA ALA A 171 0.58 -5.36 -4.20
C ALA A 171 -0.55 -6.19 -3.57
N LEU A 172 -1.78 -5.88 -3.95
CA LEU A 172 -2.97 -6.68 -3.66
C LEU A 172 -3.37 -7.54 -4.86
N THR A 173 -3.89 -8.73 -4.57
CA THR A 173 -4.56 -9.63 -5.52
C THR A 173 -5.57 -10.50 -4.77
N ASN A 174 -6.19 -11.49 -5.43
CA ASN A 174 -7.04 -12.47 -4.75
C ASN A 174 -6.24 -13.56 -4.04
N GLY A 175 -6.84 -14.12 -2.99
CA GLY A 175 -6.33 -15.31 -2.29
C GLY A 175 -6.21 -16.51 -3.22
N HIS A 176 -7.19 -16.71 -4.11
CA HIS A 176 -7.18 -17.84 -5.03
C HIS A 176 -6.09 -17.74 -6.10
N CYS A 177 -5.56 -16.55 -6.37
CA CYS A 177 -4.41 -16.37 -7.27
C CYS A 177 -3.11 -16.87 -6.65
N VAL A 178 -3.01 -16.94 -5.32
CA VAL A 178 -1.78 -17.37 -4.63
C VAL A 178 -1.92 -18.72 -3.93
N PHE A 179 -3.13 -19.10 -3.53
CA PHE A 179 -3.44 -20.32 -2.78
C PHE A 179 -4.75 -20.94 -3.29
N GLY A 180 -4.66 -22.03 -4.03
CA GLY A 180 -5.79 -22.59 -4.79
C GLY A 180 -5.79 -24.11 -4.84
N GLU A 181 -6.96 -24.67 -5.16
CA GLU A 181 -7.13 -26.09 -5.44
C GLU A 181 -6.73 -26.37 -6.89
N ILE A 182 -5.69 -27.17 -7.11
CA ILE A 182 -5.13 -27.41 -8.45
C ILE A 182 -5.44 -28.81 -9.01
N THR A 183 -6.23 -29.61 -8.28
CA THR A 183 -6.65 -30.93 -8.74
C THR A 183 -7.76 -30.84 -9.78
N SER A 184 -7.39 -31.02 -11.05
CA SER A 184 -8.32 -31.56 -12.05
C SER A 184 -8.09 -33.05 -12.31
N ASP A 185 -6.95 -33.63 -11.89
CA ASP A 185 -6.44 -34.88 -12.47
C ASP A 185 -5.91 -35.93 -11.44
N LEU A 186 -5.98 -35.65 -10.13
CA LEU A 186 -5.45 -36.53 -9.05
C LEU A 186 -6.55 -37.38 -8.40
N ASN A 187 -7.24 -38.24 -9.14
CA ASN A 187 -8.17 -39.26 -8.61
C ASN A 187 -9.22 -38.78 -7.56
N GLY A 188 -9.52 -37.47 -7.52
CA GLY A 188 -10.43 -36.86 -6.53
C GLY A 188 -9.79 -36.36 -5.23
N GLU A 189 -8.47 -36.50 -5.05
CA GLU A 189 -7.75 -35.94 -3.90
C GLU A 189 -7.50 -34.43 -4.06
N LYS A 190 -7.90 -33.66 -3.05
CA LYS A 190 -7.69 -32.21 -3.05
C LYS A 190 -6.20 -31.88 -2.89
N ASN A 191 -5.64 -31.14 -3.83
CA ASN A 191 -4.29 -30.58 -3.79
C ASN A 191 -4.43 -29.07 -3.68
N THR A 192 -4.84 -28.58 -2.50
CA THR A 192 -4.82 -27.15 -2.23
C THR A 192 -3.41 -26.73 -1.81
N ARG A 193 -2.80 -25.79 -2.53
CA ARG A 193 -1.45 -25.32 -2.21
C ARG A 193 -1.20 -23.88 -2.63
N PHE A 194 -0.10 -23.33 -2.12
CA PHE A 194 0.44 -22.07 -2.61
C PHE A 194 1.03 -22.24 -4.01
N ALA A 195 1.11 -21.14 -4.76
CA ALA A 195 1.88 -21.07 -5.98
C ALA A 195 3.36 -21.32 -5.68
N ASP A 196 4.07 -22.00 -6.59
CA ASP A 196 5.51 -22.25 -6.49
C ASP A 196 6.31 -21.04 -7.00
N SER A 197 5.75 -20.30 -7.97
CA SER A 197 6.30 -19.00 -8.36
C SER A 197 5.24 -18.06 -8.92
N ILE A 198 5.45 -16.76 -8.71
CA ILE A 198 4.61 -15.71 -9.27
C ILE A 198 5.52 -14.64 -9.88
N THR A 199 5.30 -14.34 -11.16
CA THR A 199 5.93 -13.21 -11.86
C THR A 199 4.86 -12.20 -12.23
N VAL A 200 5.16 -10.91 -12.03
CA VAL A 200 4.24 -9.81 -12.32
C VAL A 200 4.84 -8.92 -13.40
N ASN A 201 4.06 -8.63 -14.43
CA ASN A 201 4.37 -7.68 -15.50
C ASN A 201 3.51 -6.42 -15.33
N PHE A 202 4.06 -5.38 -14.72
CA PHE A 202 3.41 -4.08 -14.51
C PHE A 202 3.33 -3.30 -15.81
N GLY A 203 2.14 -2.76 -16.11
CA GLY A 203 1.88 -2.02 -17.35
C GLY A 203 2.05 -2.85 -18.63
N ASN A 204 1.80 -4.17 -18.56
CA ASN A 204 1.90 -5.06 -19.70
C ASN A 204 0.94 -4.64 -20.85
N GLY A 205 1.28 -5.00 -22.08
CA GLY A 205 0.53 -4.61 -23.29
C GLY A 205 1.01 -3.31 -23.96
N SER A 206 1.96 -2.58 -23.37
CA SER A 206 2.66 -1.45 -23.99
C SER A 206 4.18 -1.56 -23.80
N ASN A 207 4.95 -0.77 -24.56
CA ASN A 207 6.41 -0.76 -24.43
C ASN A 207 6.83 -0.17 -23.06
N GLY A 208 7.83 -0.78 -22.40
CA GLY A 208 8.36 -0.29 -21.12
C GLY A 208 7.70 -0.88 -19.88
N ASN A 209 7.07 -2.06 -20.00
CA ASN A 209 6.55 -2.81 -18.86
C ASN A 209 7.68 -3.23 -17.89
N ILE A 210 7.36 -3.32 -16.61
CA ILE A 210 8.30 -3.72 -15.56
C ILE A 210 7.96 -5.13 -15.07
N THR A 211 8.89 -6.06 -15.24
CA THR A 211 8.73 -7.44 -14.80
C THR A 211 9.44 -7.67 -13.47
N LYS A 212 8.72 -8.18 -12.47
CA LYS A 212 9.25 -8.47 -11.13
C LYS A 212 8.75 -9.83 -10.62
N LYS A 213 9.61 -10.54 -9.91
CA LYS A 213 9.22 -11.77 -9.20
C LYS A 213 8.69 -11.41 -7.82
N VAL A 214 7.60 -12.07 -7.43
CA VAL A 214 7.09 -11.98 -6.06
C VAL A 214 8.02 -12.77 -5.15
N TRP A 215 8.35 -12.18 -4.01
CA TRP A 215 9.17 -12.81 -2.98
C TRP A 215 8.32 -13.60 -1.98
N LYS A 216 7.24 -12.99 -1.49
CA LYS A 216 6.33 -13.61 -0.53
C LYS A 216 4.89 -13.34 -0.90
N SER A 217 4.03 -14.28 -0.54
CA SER A 217 2.59 -14.10 -0.60
C SER A 217 1.98 -14.34 0.77
N THR A 218 1.05 -13.49 1.18
CA THR A 218 0.34 -13.59 2.45
C THR A 218 -1.16 -13.58 2.22
N ILE A 219 -1.88 -14.49 2.86
CA ILE A 219 -3.36 -14.58 2.83
C ILE A 219 -3.93 -14.53 4.25
N PRO A 220 -5.22 -14.18 4.41
CA PRO A 220 -5.92 -14.35 5.67
C PRO A 220 -5.91 -15.82 6.10
N LYS A 221 -5.70 -16.06 7.40
CA LYS A 221 -5.85 -17.41 7.96
C LYS A 221 -7.25 -17.98 7.72
N ILE A 222 -8.28 -17.14 7.83
CA ILE A 222 -9.66 -17.55 7.55
C ILE A 222 -9.83 -17.99 6.10
N TYR A 223 -9.15 -17.33 5.14
CA TYR A 223 -9.17 -17.78 3.74
C TYR A 223 -8.44 -19.11 3.56
N PHE A 224 -7.29 -19.29 4.22
CA PHE A 224 -6.56 -20.55 4.22
C PHE A 224 -7.43 -21.73 4.69
N GLU A 225 -8.18 -21.54 5.77
CA GLU A 225 -9.01 -22.57 6.40
C GLU A 225 -10.34 -22.82 5.67
N THR A 226 -10.99 -21.77 5.16
CA THR A 226 -12.38 -21.85 4.66
C THR A 226 -12.51 -21.73 3.15
N LYS A 227 -11.51 -21.14 2.48
CA LYS A 227 -11.54 -20.76 1.05
C LYS A 227 -12.71 -19.86 0.69
N SER A 228 -13.30 -19.16 1.67
CA SER A 228 -14.46 -18.31 1.47
C SER A 228 -14.12 -17.08 0.63
N TYR A 229 -14.94 -16.80 -0.39
CA TYR A 229 -14.80 -15.61 -1.25
C TYR A 229 -14.88 -14.29 -0.47
N LEU A 230 -15.45 -14.30 0.74
CA LEU A 230 -15.50 -13.13 1.63
C LEU A 230 -14.10 -12.68 2.10
N TYR A 231 -13.12 -13.58 2.07
CA TYR A 231 -11.74 -13.33 2.51
C TYR A 231 -10.73 -13.54 1.38
N ASP A 232 -11.20 -13.53 0.13
CA ASP A 232 -10.41 -13.85 -1.06
C ASP A 232 -9.49 -12.70 -1.48
N TRP A 233 -8.50 -12.43 -0.65
CA TRP A 233 -7.46 -11.45 -0.91
C TRP A 233 -6.09 -11.97 -0.48
N ALA A 234 -5.06 -11.44 -1.12
CA ALA A 234 -3.67 -11.72 -0.81
C ALA A 234 -2.82 -10.47 -0.97
N ILE A 235 -1.74 -10.42 -0.20
CA ILE A 235 -0.64 -9.48 -0.39
C ILE A 235 0.48 -10.20 -1.11
N LEU A 236 1.06 -9.53 -2.09
CA LEU A 236 2.30 -9.91 -2.76
C LEU A 236 3.38 -8.95 -2.28
N GLU A 237 4.48 -9.47 -1.76
CA GLU A 237 5.65 -8.69 -1.39
C GLU A 237 6.75 -8.85 -2.44
N PHE A 238 7.39 -7.74 -2.79
CA PHE A 238 8.56 -7.67 -3.65
C PHE A 238 9.80 -7.36 -2.81
N GLU A 239 10.96 -7.85 -3.26
CA GLU A 239 12.24 -7.52 -2.63
C GLU A 239 12.73 -6.12 -2.93
N GLU A 240 12.20 -5.51 -3.98
CA GLU A 240 12.58 -4.19 -4.47
C GLU A 240 11.39 -3.24 -4.31
N ASP A 241 11.67 -1.94 -4.29
CA ASP A 241 10.66 -0.88 -4.21
C ASP A 241 10.03 -0.60 -5.60
N VAL A 242 9.41 -1.63 -6.20
CA VAL A 242 8.78 -1.59 -7.53
C VAL A 242 7.82 -0.41 -7.72
N GLY A 243 7.09 -0.04 -6.68
CA GLY A 243 6.10 1.05 -6.63
C GLY A 243 6.70 2.42 -6.93
N LYS A 244 8.00 2.63 -6.70
CA LYS A 244 8.69 3.88 -7.10
C LYS A 244 8.70 4.06 -8.61
N ASP A 245 8.79 2.97 -9.35
CA ASP A 245 8.85 3.00 -10.81
C ASP A 245 7.44 3.00 -11.43
N VAL A 246 6.47 2.35 -10.80
CA VAL A 246 5.14 2.10 -11.38
C VAL A 246 3.99 2.87 -10.74
N GLY A 247 4.23 3.54 -9.60
CA GLY A 247 3.21 4.15 -8.75
C GLY A 247 2.40 3.14 -7.94
N TRP A 248 1.46 3.62 -7.12
CA TRP A 248 0.54 2.79 -6.34
C TRP A 248 -0.78 3.52 -6.07
N PHE A 249 -1.79 2.76 -5.64
CA PHE A 249 -3.11 3.30 -5.31
C PHE A 249 -3.24 3.60 -3.82
N ASP A 250 -3.87 4.74 -3.52
CA ASP A 250 -4.43 4.98 -2.19
C ASP A 250 -5.58 3.99 -1.93
N LEU A 251 -5.72 3.53 -0.68
CA LEU A 251 -6.80 2.62 -0.29
C LEU A 251 -7.86 3.35 0.54
N GLU A 252 -9.11 3.20 0.12
CA GLU A 252 -10.30 3.77 0.74
C GLU A 252 -11.04 2.70 1.55
N TYR A 253 -11.01 2.87 2.87
CA TYR A 253 -11.55 1.89 3.81
C TYR A 253 -13.07 1.98 3.93
N GLN A 254 -13.76 0.84 3.87
CA GLN A 254 -15.22 0.73 4.09
C GLN A 254 -16.07 1.71 3.25
N TYR A 255 -15.66 1.96 2.02
CA TYR A 255 -16.45 2.75 1.08
C TYR A 255 -17.80 2.06 0.84
N SER A 256 -18.91 2.78 1.02
CA SER A 256 -20.25 2.14 1.05
C SER A 256 -21.35 2.90 0.34
N VAL A 257 -20.99 3.77 -0.60
CA VAL A 257 -21.96 4.61 -1.33
C VAL A 257 -22.58 3.82 -2.48
N LEU A 258 -23.85 3.43 -2.33
CA LEU A 258 -24.60 2.73 -3.37
C LEU A 258 -24.85 3.62 -4.59
N GLY A 259 -24.78 3.04 -5.79
CA GLY A 259 -25.02 3.73 -7.05
C GLY A 259 -23.84 4.55 -7.58
N ASP A 260 -22.75 4.67 -6.81
CA ASP A 260 -21.55 5.37 -7.27
C ASP A 260 -20.88 4.64 -8.42
N THR A 261 -20.36 5.43 -9.35
CA THR A 261 -19.57 4.93 -10.46
C THR A 261 -18.24 4.39 -9.95
N VAL A 262 -17.97 3.14 -10.30
CA VAL A 262 -16.71 2.44 -10.05
C VAL A 262 -16.05 2.09 -11.36
N TYR A 263 -14.74 1.90 -11.30
CA TYR A 263 -13.90 1.53 -12.43
C TYR A 263 -13.12 0.27 -12.06
N THR A 264 -12.76 -0.53 -13.05
CA THR A 264 -11.75 -1.56 -12.88
C THR A 264 -10.87 -1.63 -14.11
N CYS A 265 -9.66 -2.11 -13.92
CA CYS A 265 -8.70 -2.28 -14.98
C CYS A 265 -7.81 -3.49 -14.68
N GLY A 266 -7.58 -4.34 -15.67
CA GLY A 266 -6.85 -5.59 -15.47
C GLY A 266 -6.66 -6.37 -16.76
N TYR A 267 -6.25 -7.64 -16.64
CA TYR A 267 -5.81 -8.45 -17.78
C TYR A 267 -6.71 -9.67 -17.99
N PRO A 268 -7.87 -9.53 -18.64
CA PRO A 268 -8.71 -10.68 -18.91
C PRO A 268 -8.10 -11.54 -20.03
N ALA A 269 -8.34 -12.84 -19.95
CA ALA A 269 -7.77 -13.85 -20.84
C ALA A 269 -8.15 -13.67 -22.33
N ASP A 270 -9.28 -13.01 -22.59
CA ASP A 270 -9.85 -12.80 -23.91
C ASP A 270 -9.34 -11.52 -24.60
N PHE A 271 -8.59 -10.66 -23.90
CA PHE A 271 -7.95 -9.49 -24.49
C PHE A 271 -6.47 -9.76 -24.76
N LYS A 272 -6.15 -10.05 -26.02
CA LYS A 272 -4.77 -10.29 -26.47
C LYS A 272 -4.47 -9.54 -27.76
N ASN A 273 -3.21 -9.16 -27.96
CA ASN A 273 -2.76 -8.62 -29.24
C ASN A 273 -2.46 -9.73 -30.26
N SER A 274 -2.04 -9.35 -31.47
CA SER A 274 -1.74 -10.29 -32.57
C SER A 274 -0.64 -11.29 -32.26
N ASN A 275 0.17 -11.05 -31.22
CA ASN A 275 1.25 -11.93 -30.78
C ASN A 275 0.85 -12.76 -29.55
N ASP A 276 -0.45 -12.88 -29.26
CA ASP A 276 -1.02 -13.61 -28.12
C ASP A 276 -0.59 -13.06 -26.74
N VAL A 277 -0.09 -11.81 -26.68
CA VAL A 277 0.24 -11.15 -25.42
C VAL A 277 -1.03 -10.56 -24.82
N LEU A 278 -1.27 -10.85 -23.53
CA LEU A 278 -2.38 -10.28 -22.76
C LEU A 278 -2.30 -8.75 -22.73
N MET A 279 -3.43 -8.12 -22.98
CA MET A 279 -3.59 -6.69 -23.00
C MET A 279 -4.44 -6.24 -21.82
N MET A 280 -4.12 -5.08 -21.27
CA MET A 280 -4.92 -4.47 -20.23
C MET A 280 -6.21 -3.91 -20.82
N CYS A 281 -7.34 -4.14 -20.14
CA CYS A 281 -8.59 -3.46 -20.44
C CYS A 281 -9.18 -2.82 -19.19
N GLU A 282 -9.95 -1.77 -19.40
CA GLU A 282 -10.70 -1.06 -18.38
C GLU A 282 -12.20 -1.09 -18.67
N THR A 283 -12.99 -0.98 -17.61
CA THR A 283 -14.43 -0.74 -17.71
C THR A 283 -14.92 0.07 -16.53
N SER A 284 -16.16 0.53 -16.60
CA SER A 284 -16.84 1.23 -15.53
C SER A 284 -18.21 0.62 -15.28
N GLY A 285 -18.67 0.73 -14.04
CA GLY A 285 -19.97 0.23 -13.61
C GLY A 285 -20.44 1.00 -12.39
N ILE A 286 -21.39 0.43 -11.66
CA ILE A 286 -21.91 1.01 -10.41
C ILE A 286 -21.88 0.01 -9.27
N ILE A 287 -21.85 0.52 -8.04
CA ILE A 287 -22.06 -0.31 -6.84
C ILE A 287 -23.54 -0.63 -6.69
N LEU A 288 -23.89 -1.92 -6.79
CA LEU A 288 -25.26 -2.43 -6.62
C LEU A 288 -25.61 -2.71 -5.17
N GLY A 289 -24.62 -3.11 -4.37
CA GLY A 289 -24.87 -3.63 -3.04
C GLY A 289 -23.65 -4.22 -2.38
N PHE A 290 -23.89 -4.84 -1.23
CA PHE A 290 -22.89 -5.49 -0.41
C PHE A 290 -23.34 -6.89 -0.05
N GLU A 291 -22.40 -7.81 0.06
CA GLU A 291 -22.64 -9.16 0.54
C GLU A 291 -21.90 -9.39 1.87
N GLY A 292 -22.67 -9.64 2.91
CA GLY A 292 -22.17 -9.68 4.28
C GLY A 292 -21.46 -8.38 4.67
N GLU A 293 -20.40 -8.51 5.46
CA GLU A 293 -19.60 -7.39 5.94
C GLU A 293 -18.30 -7.19 5.15
N ASN A 294 -18.08 -7.84 4.00
CA ASN A 294 -16.75 -7.81 3.35
C ASN A 294 -16.74 -7.70 1.82
N VAL A 295 -17.87 -7.71 1.10
CA VAL A 295 -17.84 -7.85 -0.37
C VAL A 295 -18.75 -6.86 -1.10
N TYR A 296 -18.27 -6.26 -2.20
CA TYR A 296 -19.09 -5.48 -3.11
C TYR A 296 -19.81 -6.34 -4.14
N LYS A 297 -20.97 -5.85 -4.58
CA LYS A 297 -21.64 -6.24 -5.83
C LYS A 297 -21.63 -5.04 -6.77
N THR A 298 -21.22 -5.26 -8.02
CA THR A 298 -21.05 -4.21 -9.02
C THR A 298 -21.56 -4.65 -10.39
N THR A 299 -21.73 -3.69 -11.31
CA THR A 299 -22.03 -3.96 -12.72
C THR A 299 -20.78 -3.96 -13.62
N LEU A 300 -19.59 -4.18 -13.07
CA LEU A 300 -18.37 -4.21 -13.88
C LEU A 300 -18.35 -5.46 -14.76
N ASP A 301 -18.08 -5.28 -16.05
CA ASP A 301 -17.83 -6.37 -17.00
C ASP A 301 -16.46 -7.00 -16.77
N ILE A 302 -16.42 -8.30 -16.53
CA ILE A 302 -15.20 -9.00 -16.16
C ILE A 302 -15.08 -10.34 -16.89
N GLN A 303 -13.87 -10.88 -16.93
CA GLN A 303 -13.58 -12.21 -17.47
C GLN A 303 -12.40 -12.83 -16.72
N GLY A 304 -12.29 -14.16 -16.76
CA GLY A 304 -11.15 -14.88 -16.16
C GLY A 304 -9.81 -14.26 -16.55
N GLY A 305 -8.90 -14.14 -15.60
CA GLY A 305 -7.65 -13.36 -15.71
C GLY A 305 -7.70 -12.00 -15.00
N GLN A 306 -8.88 -11.41 -14.83
CA GLN A 306 -9.06 -10.19 -14.04
C GLN A 306 -9.16 -10.42 -12.53
N SER A 307 -9.07 -11.66 -12.04
CA SER A 307 -8.94 -11.95 -10.61
C SER A 307 -7.81 -11.13 -10.00
N GLY A 308 -8.13 -10.28 -9.02
CA GLY A 308 -7.21 -9.41 -8.30
C GLY A 308 -7.13 -7.99 -8.87
N SER A 309 -7.90 -7.65 -9.90
CA SER A 309 -7.98 -6.28 -10.42
C SER A 309 -8.54 -5.32 -9.36
N PRO A 310 -8.09 -4.05 -9.30
CA PRO A 310 -8.63 -3.10 -8.36
C PRO A 310 -10.08 -2.72 -8.72
N ILE A 311 -10.93 -2.56 -7.72
CA ILE A 311 -12.18 -1.81 -7.82
C ILE A 311 -11.85 -0.38 -7.38
N LEU A 312 -11.97 0.57 -8.30
CA LEU A 312 -11.51 1.95 -8.15
C LEU A 312 -12.69 2.93 -8.10
N ILE A 313 -12.49 4.02 -7.37
CA ILE A 313 -13.29 5.24 -7.47
C ILE A 313 -12.40 6.41 -7.88
N LYS A 314 -13.00 7.45 -8.44
CA LYS A 314 -12.31 8.68 -8.83
C LYS A 314 -12.76 9.84 -7.94
N LYS A 315 -11.85 10.39 -7.14
CA LYS A 315 -12.08 11.58 -6.28
C LYS A 315 -11.13 12.68 -6.72
N ASP A 316 -11.66 13.87 -7.01
CA ASP A 316 -10.88 15.05 -7.41
C ASP A 316 -9.87 14.80 -8.55
N GLY A 317 -10.20 13.89 -9.47
CA GLY A 317 -9.35 13.51 -10.59
C GLY A 317 -8.38 12.36 -10.32
N ALA A 318 -8.18 11.94 -9.07
CA ALA A 318 -7.29 10.85 -8.66
C ALA A 318 -8.06 9.54 -8.42
N PHE A 319 -7.41 8.40 -8.67
CA PHE A 319 -7.98 7.08 -8.42
C PHE A 319 -7.58 6.54 -7.05
N SER A 320 -8.55 5.96 -6.34
CA SER A 320 -8.33 5.21 -5.10
C SER A 320 -8.99 3.85 -5.19
N ALA A 321 -8.34 2.82 -4.65
CA ALA A 321 -8.89 1.47 -4.60
C ALA A 321 -9.80 1.28 -3.37
N ILE A 322 -11.01 0.79 -3.63
CA ILE A 322 -12.03 0.51 -2.63
C ILE A 322 -12.22 -0.99 -2.41
N GLY A 323 -11.78 -1.84 -3.33
CA GLY A 323 -11.86 -3.31 -3.24
C GLY A 323 -10.99 -4.05 -4.26
N ILE A 324 -11.08 -5.37 -4.23
CA ILE A 324 -10.33 -6.31 -5.06
C ILE A 324 -11.35 -7.17 -5.79
N LEU A 325 -11.41 -7.06 -7.11
CA LEU A 325 -12.31 -7.84 -7.95
C LEU A 325 -11.89 -9.32 -7.91
N GLY A 326 -12.83 -10.25 -7.77
CA GLY A 326 -12.47 -11.68 -7.69
C GLY A 326 -13.47 -12.69 -8.26
N TYR A 327 -14.74 -12.33 -8.46
CA TYR A 327 -15.73 -13.27 -8.99
C TYR A 327 -16.87 -12.59 -9.74
N SER A 328 -17.63 -13.38 -10.50
CA SER A 328 -18.92 -13.01 -11.09
C SER A 328 -19.98 -14.05 -10.73
N HIS A 329 -21.23 -13.57 -10.57
CA HIS A 329 -22.40 -14.44 -10.53
C HIS A 329 -23.16 -14.31 -11.85
N LEU A 330 -22.89 -15.24 -12.78
CA LEU A 330 -23.72 -15.58 -13.95
C LEU A 330 -24.53 -14.41 -14.54
N HIS A 331 -23.83 -13.33 -14.96
CA HIS A 331 -24.37 -12.12 -15.57
C HIS A 331 -25.16 -11.14 -14.67
N ASP A 332 -25.40 -11.46 -13.40
CA ASP A 332 -26.15 -10.60 -12.48
C ASP A 332 -25.27 -9.48 -11.91
N TYR A 333 -24.09 -9.86 -11.41
CA TYR A 333 -23.11 -8.93 -10.84
C TYR A 333 -21.71 -9.53 -10.82
N SER A 334 -20.72 -8.65 -10.75
CA SER A 334 -19.34 -8.95 -10.42
C SER A 334 -19.00 -8.38 -9.05
N GLY A 335 -18.00 -8.95 -8.39
CA GLY A 335 -17.73 -8.57 -7.01
C GLY A 335 -16.39 -9.04 -6.49
N GLY A 336 -16.14 -8.68 -5.25
CA GLY A 336 -14.98 -9.12 -4.50
C GLY A 336 -14.77 -8.30 -3.22
N PRO A 337 -13.79 -8.71 -2.40
CA PRO A 337 -13.58 -8.13 -1.08
C PRO A 337 -13.35 -6.61 -1.13
N PHE A 338 -13.99 -5.86 -0.24
CA PHE A 338 -13.67 -4.45 -0.07
C PHE A 338 -12.40 -4.26 0.79
N ILE A 339 -11.76 -3.10 0.68
CA ILE A 339 -10.63 -2.76 1.55
C ILE A 339 -11.14 -2.59 2.99
N ASN A 340 -10.87 -3.58 3.82
CA ASN A 340 -11.21 -3.58 5.24
C ASN A 340 -10.00 -3.22 6.13
N LEU A 341 -10.20 -3.23 7.45
CA LEU A 341 -9.23 -2.72 8.41
C LEU A 341 -8.01 -3.64 8.46
N LEU A 342 -8.23 -4.93 8.28
CA LEU A 342 -7.17 -5.91 8.21
C LEU A 342 -6.28 -5.64 7.00
N ILE A 343 -6.86 -5.44 5.81
CA ILE A 343 -6.09 -5.08 4.60
C ILE A 343 -5.31 -3.78 4.82
N LYS A 344 -5.94 -2.75 5.42
CA LYS A 344 -5.26 -1.48 5.69
C LYS A 344 -4.12 -1.62 6.70
N ALA A 345 -4.34 -2.38 7.77
CA ALA A 345 -3.32 -2.65 8.79
C ALA A 345 -2.16 -3.46 8.21
N THR A 346 -2.46 -4.47 7.39
CA THR A 346 -1.48 -5.28 6.64
C THR A 346 -0.69 -4.39 5.69
N GLN A 347 -1.35 -3.58 4.86
CA GLN A 347 -0.69 -2.58 4.00
C GLN A 347 0.34 -1.75 4.79
N ILE A 348 -0.06 -1.17 5.93
CA ILE A 348 0.83 -0.37 6.80
C ILE A 348 2.00 -1.18 7.36
N SER A 349 1.77 -2.45 7.69
CA SER A 349 2.78 -3.31 8.33
C SER A 349 3.83 -3.84 7.34
N PHE A 350 3.47 -4.00 6.07
CA PHE A 350 4.30 -4.66 5.07
C PHE A 350 4.91 -3.72 4.02
N ALA A 351 4.28 -2.58 3.69
CA ALA A 351 4.88 -1.66 2.73
C ALA A 351 6.08 -0.94 3.35
N ARG A 352 7.22 -1.00 2.67
CA ARG A 352 8.42 -0.24 3.05
C ARG A 352 8.21 1.26 2.87
N GLU A 353 7.32 1.65 1.96
CA GLU A 353 6.90 3.03 1.70
C GLU A 353 5.79 3.56 2.62
N TYR A 354 5.26 2.75 3.55
CA TYR A 354 4.85 3.34 4.83
C TYR A 354 6.11 3.66 5.62
N GLU A 355 6.93 4.48 4.98
CA GLU A 355 7.95 5.28 5.59
C GLU A 355 7.30 5.91 6.80
N ASN A 356 7.82 5.54 7.96
CA ASN A 356 7.40 6.11 9.22
C ASN A 356 7.37 7.62 9.03
N ARG A 357 6.17 8.24 9.01
CA ARG A 357 6.05 9.69 9.19
C ARG A 357 6.90 9.99 10.41
N ILE A 358 8.05 10.58 10.17
CA ILE A 358 9.11 10.59 11.19
C ILE A 358 8.66 11.53 12.28
N ASN A 359 8.11 12.69 11.87
CA ASN A 359 7.46 13.62 12.77
C ASN A 359 6.57 14.64 12.02
N TRP A 360 5.81 15.39 12.82
CA TRP A 360 5.26 16.68 12.46
C TRP A 360 6.19 17.78 12.94
N ILE A 361 6.31 18.84 12.14
CA ILE A 361 6.94 20.10 12.50
C ILE A 361 5.86 21.16 12.45
N GLU A 362 5.48 21.67 13.61
CA GLU A 362 4.58 22.81 13.74
C GLU A 362 5.38 24.12 13.73
N PRO A 363 4.78 25.26 13.33
CA PRO A 363 5.46 26.56 13.33
C PRO A 363 6.11 26.96 14.67
N LYS A 364 5.55 26.51 15.79
CA LYS A 364 6.09 26.75 17.13
C LYS A 364 7.38 25.97 17.43
N ASP A 365 7.63 24.88 16.72
CA ASP A 365 8.74 23.96 17.02
C ASP A 365 10.11 24.50 16.53
N TYR A 366 10.09 25.49 15.64
CA TYR A 366 11.31 26.12 15.12
C TYR A 366 12.04 26.96 16.17
N SER A 367 11.38 27.33 17.27
CA SER A 367 11.92 28.25 18.28
C SER A 367 12.40 29.59 17.69
N PHE A 368 11.76 30.04 16.60
CA PHE A 368 12.07 31.32 15.99
C PHE A 368 11.34 32.45 16.72
N ASP A 369 11.98 33.60 16.80
CA ASP A 369 11.33 34.83 17.24
C ASP A 369 10.33 35.35 16.20
N ASP A 370 9.37 36.15 16.67
CA ASP A 370 8.47 36.97 15.84
C ASP A 370 9.23 38.15 15.22
N ALA A 371 10.10 37.83 14.26
CA ALA A 371 10.94 38.77 13.56
C ALA A 371 11.40 38.22 12.20
N TYR A 372 11.81 39.14 11.32
CA TYR A 372 12.46 38.80 10.05
C TYR A 372 13.97 39.12 10.14
N PRO A 373 14.80 38.18 10.60
CA PRO A 373 16.22 38.44 10.81
C PRO A 373 16.95 38.75 9.50
N ILE A 374 17.98 39.58 9.61
CA ILE A 374 18.88 39.97 8.51
C ILE A 374 20.36 39.80 8.89
N ASP A 375 20.63 39.21 10.06
CA ASP A 375 21.98 39.05 10.58
C ASP A 375 22.69 37.87 9.92
N GLU A 376 24.01 37.98 9.78
CA GLU A 376 24.84 36.92 9.19
C GLU A 376 24.75 35.60 9.97
N ARG A 377 24.45 35.65 11.27
CA ARG A 377 24.40 34.43 12.09
C ARG A 377 23.24 33.53 11.66
N THR A 378 22.03 34.07 11.51
CA THR A 378 20.87 33.30 11.02
C THR A 378 21.02 32.89 9.55
N MET A 379 21.62 33.76 8.74
CA MET A 379 21.83 33.54 7.31
C MET A 379 22.87 32.47 7.00
N ASN A 380 23.91 32.31 7.83
CA ASN A 380 25.06 31.45 7.52
C ASN A 380 25.18 30.20 8.39
N ASN A 381 24.51 30.13 9.54
CA ASN A 381 24.65 28.99 10.46
C ASN A 381 23.36 28.20 10.61
N TYR A 382 23.49 26.88 10.54
CA TYR A 382 22.41 25.96 10.88
C TYR A 382 22.15 25.96 12.38
N CYS A 383 20.88 26.10 12.75
CA CYS A 383 20.38 25.90 14.11
C CYS A 383 19.70 24.54 14.20
N LEU A 384 20.01 23.78 15.25
CA LEU A 384 19.39 22.49 15.54
C LEU A 384 18.05 22.71 16.24
N SER A 385 17.02 22.05 15.75
CA SER A 385 15.70 21.95 16.38
C SER A 385 15.41 20.48 16.70
N THR A 386 14.79 20.22 17.86
CA THR A 386 14.51 18.87 18.35
C THR A 386 13.07 18.77 18.83
N ILE A 387 12.35 17.75 18.35
CA ILE A 387 10.97 17.42 18.71
C ILE A 387 10.97 15.97 19.24
N GLY A 388 11.02 15.80 20.55
CA GLY A 388 11.20 14.47 21.15
C GLY A 388 12.55 13.86 20.73
N SER A 389 12.52 12.73 20.02
CA SER A 389 13.72 12.06 19.47
C SER A 389 14.06 12.49 18.04
N PHE A 390 13.22 13.29 17.39
CA PHE A 390 13.43 13.78 16.04
C PHE A 390 14.23 15.08 16.06
N SER A 391 15.25 15.18 15.22
CA SER A 391 16.01 16.42 15.07
C SER A 391 16.19 16.80 13.61
N PHE A 392 16.21 18.10 13.36
CA PHE A 392 16.48 18.67 12.05
C PHE A 392 17.22 20.00 12.23
N GLN A 393 17.92 20.43 11.19
CA GLN A 393 18.65 21.68 11.19
C GLN A 393 17.99 22.66 10.24
N THR A 394 17.94 23.95 10.63
CA THR A 394 17.47 25.02 9.76
C THR A 394 18.45 26.17 9.67
N LYS A 395 18.54 26.79 8.49
CA LYS A 395 19.23 28.06 8.25
C LYS A 395 18.26 29.00 7.56
N ARG A 396 18.25 30.30 7.89
CA ARG A 396 17.19 31.20 7.40
C ARG A 396 17.67 32.61 7.17
N PHE A 397 17.03 33.30 6.24
CA PHE A 397 17.16 34.74 6.06
C PHE A 397 15.78 35.32 5.80
N ARG A 398 15.43 36.43 6.48
CA ARG A 398 14.13 37.09 6.31
C ARG A 398 12.93 36.16 6.44
N THR A 399 13.05 35.19 7.36
CA THR A 399 12.01 34.19 7.67
C THR A 399 11.88 34.07 9.18
N GLY A 400 10.68 34.04 9.78
CA GLY A 400 10.49 33.89 11.22
C GLY A 400 9.11 33.41 11.64
N TYR A 401 8.86 33.25 12.94
CA TYR A 401 7.58 32.77 13.48
C TYR A 401 6.65 33.94 13.79
N ILE A 402 5.84 34.33 12.81
CA ILE A 402 5.17 35.62 12.83
C ILE A 402 3.78 35.50 13.45
N GLN A 403 3.47 36.40 14.38
CA GLN A 403 2.19 36.48 15.09
C GLN A 403 1.80 35.21 15.86
N ASN A 404 2.76 34.35 16.19
CA ASN A 404 2.52 33.02 16.75
C ASN A 404 1.59 32.14 15.89
N GLU A 405 1.60 32.33 14.56
CA GLU A 405 0.75 31.59 13.63
C GLU A 405 1.59 30.69 12.71
N TYR A 406 2.47 31.29 11.92
CA TYR A 406 3.16 30.61 10.82
C TYR A 406 4.65 30.92 10.80
N ILE A 407 5.43 30.03 10.18
CA ILE A 407 6.75 30.42 9.67
C ILE A 407 6.52 31.23 8.39
N VAL A 408 7.09 32.43 8.30
CA VAL A 408 6.80 33.34 7.21
C VAL A 408 8.08 33.88 6.60
N MET A 409 8.26 33.68 5.30
CA MET A 409 9.30 34.33 4.51
C MET A 409 8.84 35.71 4.05
N SER A 410 9.73 36.70 3.92
CA SER A 410 9.39 38.02 3.35
C SER A 410 10.55 38.63 2.54
N PRO A 411 10.60 38.39 1.22
CA PRO A 411 11.69 38.83 0.36
C PRO A 411 11.62 40.31 -0.02
N ILE A 412 10.51 41.01 0.28
CA ILE A 412 10.29 42.38 -0.16
C ILE A 412 10.30 43.35 1.03
N LYS A 413 11.34 44.20 1.06
CA LYS A 413 11.49 45.39 1.91
C LYS A 413 12.59 46.27 1.30
N THR A 414 12.57 47.59 1.53
CA THR A 414 13.67 48.47 1.09
C THR A 414 15.05 47.88 1.47
N GLY A 415 15.92 47.69 0.47
CA GLY A 415 17.26 47.11 0.65
C GLY A 415 17.32 45.58 0.81
N ILE A 416 16.20 44.88 0.67
CA ILE A 416 16.09 43.42 0.77
C ILE A 416 15.40 42.89 -0.49
N ASN A 417 15.94 41.82 -1.06
CA ASN A 417 15.43 41.22 -2.30
C ASN A 417 15.22 39.70 -2.22
N GLU A 418 15.54 39.06 -1.09
CA GLU A 418 15.36 37.62 -0.92
C GLU A 418 14.96 37.23 0.50
N ALA A 419 14.40 36.03 0.61
CA ALA A 419 14.11 35.35 1.86
C ALA A 419 14.15 33.84 1.64
N PHE A 420 14.61 33.10 2.64
CA PHE A 420 14.65 31.65 2.55
C PHE A 420 14.59 30.98 3.92
N ILE A 421 14.26 29.69 3.90
CA ILE A 421 14.53 28.74 4.96
C ILE A 421 15.01 27.43 4.36
N GLU A 422 16.20 27.00 4.78
CA GLU A 422 16.82 25.74 4.39
C GLU A 422 16.62 24.73 5.50
N TYR A 423 16.32 23.49 5.12
CA TYR A 423 16.18 22.34 6.00
C TYR A 423 17.29 21.36 5.70
N LYS A 424 17.86 20.78 6.75
CA LYS A 424 18.89 19.75 6.67
C LYS A 424 18.60 18.62 7.65
N PHE A 425 18.67 17.40 7.14
CA PHE A 425 18.45 16.17 7.89
C PHE A 425 19.71 15.29 7.85
N ASP A 426 19.90 14.49 8.90
CA ASP A 426 20.95 13.48 8.97
C ASP A 426 20.58 12.19 8.22
N PHE A 427 19.28 11.99 7.96
CA PHE A 427 18.71 10.93 7.15
C PHE A 427 18.16 11.44 5.81
N ASN A 428 17.91 10.50 4.90
CA ASN A 428 17.23 10.77 3.65
C ASN A 428 15.73 10.99 3.86
N ILE A 429 15.16 11.92 3.11
CA ILE A 429 13.72 12.16 3.00
C ILE A 429 13.27 11.91 1.57
N SER A 430 12.11 11.31 1.45
CA SER A 430 11.43 10.94 0.21
C SER A 430 10.28 11.90 -0.12
N ARG A 431 9.70 12.53 0.91
CA ARG A 431 8.48 13.30 0.77
C ARG A 431 8.27 14.27 1.92
N ILE A 432 7.69 15.41 1.58
CA ILE A 432 7.10 16.34 2.55
C ILE A 432 5.62 16.56 2.24
N GLU A 433 4.84 16.74 3.29
CA GLU A 433 3.47 17.25 3.19
C GLU A 433 3.37 18.54 3.98
N VAL A 434 2.98 19.65 3.37
CA VAL A 434 3.12 20.99 3.95
C VAL A 434 1.93 21.91 3.63
N ALA A 435 1.51 22.69 4.64
CA ALA A 435 0.55 23.78 4.45
C ALA A 435 1.26 25.04 3.95
N LEU A 436 0.85 25.58 2.80
CA LEU A 436 1.41 26.81 2.23
C LEU A 436 0.31 27.80 1.83
N SER A 437 0.60 29.10 1.95
CA SER A 437 -0.24 30.18 1.46
C SER A 437 0.57 31.47 1.27
N HIS A 438 0.00 32.44 0.58
CA HIS A 438 0.37 33.83 0.80
C HIS A 438 -0.16 34.30 2.17
N TRP A 439 0.43 35.36 2.71
CA TRP A 439 -0.06 35.98 3.95
C TRP A 439 -1.43 36.67 3.77
N ARG A 440 -1.70 37.17 2.56
CA ARG A 440 -2.94 37.82 2.13
C ARG A 440 -2.90 38.03 0.61
N GLU A 441 -3.93 38.68 0.08
CA GLU A 441 -4.09 39.04 -1.34
C GLU A 441 -2.83 39.58 -2.01
N LEU A 442 -2.61 39.17 -3.27
CA LEU A 442 -1.43 39.51 -4.07
C LEU A 442 -1.24 41.02 -4.25
N SER A 443 -2.33 41.78 -4.35
CA SER A 443 -2.29 43.26 -4.39
C SER A 443 -1.62 43.86 -3.14
N ASN A 444 -1.66 43.14 -2.02
CA ASN A 444 -0.99 43.51 -0.79
C ASN A 444 0.39 42.87 -0.64
N GLU A 445 0.66 41.69 -1.18
CA GLU A 445 1.97 41.03 -1.03
C GLU A 445 2.96 41.41 -2.13
N LEU A 446 2.53 41.81 -3.33
CA LEU A 446 3.39 42.27 -4.44
C LEU A 446 4.37 41.21 -4.99
N LEU A 447 4.36 39.98 -4.48
CA LEU A 447 5.12 38.85 -5.04
C LEU A 447 4.21 38.06 -5.97
N SER A 448 4.61 37.98 -7.23
CA SER A 448 3.94 37.26 -8.31
C SER A 448 4.99 36.78 -9.31
N THR A 449 4.61 35.91 -10.24
CA THR A 449 5.47 35.47 -11.35
C THR A 449 6.03 36.62 -12.20
N SER A 450 5.39 37.80 -12.18
CA SER A 450 5.87 39.00 -12.88
C SER A 450 6.87 39.84 -12.10
N THR A 451 6.91 39.71 -10.77
CA THR A 451 7.72 40.57 -9.89
C THR A 451 8.86 39.82 -9.21
N GLY A 452 8.80 38.50 -9.17
CA GLY A 452 9.80 37.66 -8.55
C GLY A 452 9.50 36.18 -8.72
N LYS A 453 10.07 35.38 -7.83
CA LYS A 453 9.92 33.93 -7.80
C LYS A 453 9.76 33.44 -6.37
N ALA A 454 9.06 32.33 -6.22
CA ALA A 454 9.06 31.53 -5.01
C ALA A 454 9.13 30.07 -5.38
N GLU A 455 10.08 29.35 -4.79
CA GLU A 455 10.49 28.04 -5.28
C GLU A 455 10.68 27.10 -4.08
N LEU A 456 10.22 25.87 -4.23
CA LEU A 456 10.74 24.75 -3.47
C LEU A 456 11.95 24.23 -4.23
N GLN A 457 13.10 24.21 -3.58
CA GLN A 457 14.37 23.77 -4.16
C GLN A 457 14.92 22.59 -3.37
N ILE A 458 15.58 21.67 -4.07
CA ILE A 458 16.28 20.52 -3.47
C ILE A 458 17.78 20.67 -3.71
N LYS A 459 18.57 20.10 -2.81
CA LYS A 459 20.03 20.14 -2.95
C LYS A 459 20.55 18.88 -3.62
N VAL A 460 21.21 19.04 -4.77
CA VAL A 460 21.86 17.95 -5.51
C VAL A 460 23.35 18.25 -5.60
N GLY A 461 24.16 17.44 -4.94
CA GLY A 461 25.58 17.75 -4.74
C GLY A 461 25.76 19.07 -3.97
N ASN A 462 26.38 20.06 -4.60
CA ASN A 462 26.60 21.39 -4.02
C ASN A 462 25.66 22.46 -4.59
N GLU A 463 24.72 22.08 -5.46
CA GLU A 463 23.85 23.03 -6.16
C GLU A 463 22.40 22.91 -5.67
N TRP A 464 21.70 24.05 -5.68
CA TRP A 464 20.27 24.11 -5.44
C TRP A 464 19.53 24.05 -6.77
N ILE A 465 18.69 23.03 -6.93
CA ILE A 465 17.89 22.81 -8.13
C ILE A 465 16.43 23.16 -7.82
N ILE A 466 15.77 23.85 -8.74
CA ILE A 466 14.35 24.16 -8.64
C ILE A 466 13.56 22.87 -8.80
N TYR A 467 12.82 22.50 -7.76
CA TYR A 467 11.97 21.32 -7.76
C TYR A 467 10.52 21.68 -8.09
N LYS A 468 9.99 22.75 -7.49
CA LYS A 468 8.66 23.30 -7.84
C LYS A 468 8.64 24.83 -7.81
N ASP A 469 7.96 25.43 -8.80
CA ASP A 469 7.60 26.85 -8.80
C ASP A 469 6.30 27.04 -8.01
N LEU A 470 6.41 27.70 -6.86
CA LEU A 470 5.30 27.93 -5.94
C LEU A 470 4.36 29.06 -6.39
N LEU A 471 4.76 29.88 -7.37
CA LEU A 471 3.90 30.92 -7.93
C LEU A 471 3.19 30.47 -9.21
N SER A 472 3.40 29.22 -9.64
CA SER A 472 2.76 28.66 -10.81
C SER A 472 1.25 28.45 -10.61
N ASP A 473 0.51 28.46 -11.73
CA ASP A 473 -0.93 28.17 -11.74
C ASP A 473 -1.25 26.72 -11.30
N GLU A 474 -0.27 25.79 -11.39
CA GLU A 474 -0.39 24.41 -10.90
C GLU A 474 -0.44 24.38 -9.37
N ILE A 475 0.45 25.12 -8.71
CA ILE A 475 0.48 25.19 -7.24
C ILE A 475 -0.68 26.04 -6.73
N ASN A 476 -0.93 27.20 -7.33
CA ASN A 476 -2.05 28.09 -7.00
C ASN A 476 -2.19 28.35 -5.48
N LEU A 477 -1.14 28.90 -4.86
CA LEU A 477 -1.14 29.23 -3.43
C LEU A 477 -2.36 30.05 -3.01
N SER A 478 -3.02 29.60 -1.94
CA SER A 478 -4.09 30.36 -1.29
C SER A 478 -3.63 31.77 -0.97
N ARG A 479 -4.51 32.74 -1.22
CA ARG A 479 -4.31 34.16 -0.92
C ARG A 479 -4.83 34.54 0.46
N ASP A 480 -5.28 33.55 1.24
CA ASP A 480 -5.82 33.69 2.57
C ASP A 480 -5.06 32.76 3.53
N ARG A 481 -4.28 33.36 4.42
CA ARG A 481 -3.50 32.62 5.43
C ARG A 481 -4.37 31.82 6.40
N GLU A 482 -5.64 32.18 6.57
CA GLU A 482 -6.57 31.44 7.43
C GLU A 482 -7.07 30.15 6.74
N LYS A 483 -6.80 30.01 5.44
CA LYS A 483 -7.18 28.87 4.61
C LYS A 483 -6.01 28.42 3.73
N PRO A 484 -4.90 27.93 4.32
CA PRO A 484 -3.77 27.46 3.54
C PRO A 484 -4.14 26.22 2.74
N ASN A 485 -3.51 26.04 1.58
CA ASN A 485 -3.61 24.78 0.85
C ASN A 485 -2.58 23.80 1.38
N TYR A 486 -2.88 22.51 1.25
CA TYR A 486 -1.99 21.44 1.66
C TYR A 486 -1.38 20.77 0.42
N TYR A 487 -0.06 20.67 0.41
CA TYR A 487 0.71 20.18 -0.73
C TYR A 487 1.49 18.93 -0.34
N ARG A 488 1.59 17.98 -1.28
CA ARG A 488 2.43 16.79 -1.15
C ARG A 488 3.52 16.85 -2.22
N PHE A 489 4.77 16.81 -1.80
CA PHE A 489 5.93 16.86 -2.69
C PHE A 489 6.76 15.57 -2.55
N TYR A 490 6.90 14.82 -3.64
CA TYR A 490 7.59 13.51 -3.70
C TYR A 490 8.94 13.65 -4.39
N PHE A 491 10.02 13.43 -3.67
CA PHE A 491 11.37 13.52 -4.20
C PHE A 491 11.74 12.20 -4.90
N GLU A 492 12.03 12.28 -6.20
CA GLU A 492 12.42 11.11 -7.02
C GLU A 492 13.71 10.47 -6.50
N ASP A 493 14.67 11.32 -6.13
CA ASP A 493 15.87 10.94 -5.41
C ASP A 493 15.70 11.27 -3.93
N ASN A 494 15.96 10.30 -3.06
CA ASN A 494 16.06 10.50 -1.62
C ASN A 494 17.03 11.65 -1.29
N ILE A 495 16.51 12.78 -0.77
CA ILE A 495 17.31 13.99 -0.49
C ILE A 495 17.61 14.15 1.01
N LYS A 496 18.59 14.98 1.37
CA LYS A 496 18.85 15.37 2.78
C LYS A 496 18.63 16.85 3.06
N GLU A 497 18.55 17.66 2.01
CA GLU A 497 18.46 19.11 2.12
C GLU A 497 17.47 19.64 1.09
N PHE A 498 16.53 20.46 1.55
CA PHE A 498 15.61 21.23 0.71
C PHE A 498 15.46 22.64 1.27
N ARG A 499 14.94 23.57 0.47
CA ARG A 499 14.62 24.92 0.94
C ARG A 499 13.40 25.51 0.27
N PHE A 500 12.71 26.36 1.02
CA PHE A 500 11.82 27.35 0.43
C PHE A 500 12.63 28.62 0.20
N TYR A 501 12.59 29.12 -1.03
CA TYR A 501 13.33 30.30 -1.47
C TYR A 501 12.39 31.27 -2.16
N ALA A 502 12.51 32.55 -1.87
CA ALA A 502 11.79 33.58 -2.60
C ALA A 502 12.69 34.79 -2.86
N SER A 503 12.57 35.39 -4.04
CA SER A 503 13.31 36.59 -4.42
C SER A 503 12.51 37.47 -5.37
N ILE A 504 12.89 38.75 -5.47
CA ILE A 504 12.35 39.69 -6.47
C ILE A 504 13.36 39.95 -7.58
N PHE A 505 12.84 40.20 -8.79
CA PHE A 505 13.67 40.49 -9.96
C PHE A 505 14.27 41.89 -9.90
N GLU A 506 13.49 42.86 -9.40
CA GLU A 506 13.89 44.25 -9.26
C GLU A 506 13.61 44.76 -7.84
N PRO A 507 14.46 45.61 -7.25
CA PRO A 507 14.24 46.16 -5.92
C PRO A 507 12.92 46.94 -5.82
N ILE A 508 12.12 46.62 -4.81
CA ILE A 508 10.87 47.31 -4.50
C ILE A 508 11.03 48.08 -3.19
N ASN A 509 10.93 49.41 -3.26
CA ASN A 509 11.11 50.30 -2.12
C ASN A 509 9.80 50.40 -1.31
N VAL A 510 9.69 49.60 -0.26
CA VAL A 510 8.56 49.58 0.67
C VAL A 510 9.03 49.46 2.11
N GLU A 511 8.40 50.24 2.99
CA GLU A 511 8.71 50.23 4.43
C GLU A 511 8.20 48.97 5.14
N ARG A 512 7.06 48.44 4.70
CA ARG A 512 6.41 47.26 5.30
C ARG A 512 6.92 45.96 4.67
N ASN A 513 6.90 44.87 5.45
CA ASN A 513 7.21 43.53 4.96
C ASN A 513 6.14 43.06 3.95
N LYS A 514 6.61 42.65 2.78
CA LYS A 514 5.82 42.24 1.63
C LYS A 514 6.36 40.92 1.05
N GLY A 515 5.64 40.36 0.10
CA GLY A 515 5.97 39.12 -0.60
C GLY A 515 5.86 37.88 0.28
N ARG A 516 5.00 37.91 1.30
CA ARG A 516 5.02 36.88 2.33
C ARG A 516 4.39 35.58 1.90
N ILE A 517 5.11 34.51 2.22
CA ILE A 517 4.68 33.12 2.07
C ILE A 517 4.69 32.49 3.45
N CYS A 518 3.55 31.94 3.84
CA CYS A 518 3.33 31.22 5.07
C CYS A 518 3.68 29.74 4.86
N ILE A 519 4.41 29.18 5.80
CA ILE A 519 4.74 27.77 5.93
C ILE A 519 4.11 27.33 7.25
N GLY A 520 3.08 26.50 7.13
CA GLY A 520 2.36 25.92 8.26
C GLY A 520 2.92 24.56 8.66
N ASN A 521 2.03 23.72 9.18
CA ASN A 521 2.40 22.37 9.62
C ASN A 521 2.99 21.56 8.47
N MET A 522 4.07 20.85 8.78
CA MET A 522 4.81 20.04 7.84
C MET A 522 5.01 18.63 8.39
N ALA A 523 4.69 17.62 7.60
CA ALA A 523 5.02 16.23 7.90
C ALA A 523 6.22 15.78 7.04
N ILE A 524 7.15 15.06 7.65
CA ILE A 524 8.38 14.55 7.01
C ILE A 524 8.30 13.03 6.91
N PHE A 525 8.64 12.49 5.73
CA PHE A 525 8.65 11.07 5.40
C PHE A 525 10.04 10.63 4.90
N ARG A 526 10.29 9.33 4.79
CA ARG A 526 11.63 8.74 4.86
C ARG A 526 11.95 7.67 3.82
#